data_AF-A0A5J5J2M8-F1
#
_entry.id   AF-A0A5J5J2M8-F1
#
_cell.length_a   1.000
_cell.length_b   1.000
_cell.length_c   1.000
_cell.angle_alpha   90.00
_cell.angle_beta   90.00
_cell.angle_gamma   90.00
#
_symmetry.space_group_name_H-M   'P 1'
#
loop_
_entity.id
_entity.type
_entity.pdbx_description
1 polymer ?
#
loop_
_entity_poly.entity_id
_entity_poly.type
_entity_poly.pdbx_seq_one_letter_code
_entity_poly.pdbx_strand_id
1 'polypeptide(L)'
;MIPLQKLLWAASERAFLEQGSSLLVGPAVRIGDALQWRTAGEVLTAYGFDAAGAGTVDVLRFERSPLTDVSIPRPGDPSWSAGYGTGFLRGPGAVPVWNVAATVMPRDAEIWRIHADGQQEFVAGYGGPAVGWRDTGVFVPPTMLVGPRAEWQGREYVATWVDATHIELVTLSRETLDGFTQTRPFVFSRVVEAASCSRLFENSFTGTWQGIPCTLVQSNQDEAAILLSTDAARAAQMGAVELEPGIYWHLVPRAEITDIQGLTRQLPPPTNA
;
A
#
# COMPACT_ATOMS: atom_id res chain seq x y z
N MET A 1 -0.06 -7.06 -16.26
CA MET A 1 -0.87 -6.81 -15.05
C MET A 1 -1.67 -5.52 -15.31
N ILE A 2 -2.64 -5.12 -14.47
CA ILE A 2 -3.38 -3.86 -14.70
C ILE A 2 -2.69 -2.78 -13.86
N PRO A 3 -2.00 -1.81 -14.47
CA PRO A 3 -1.38 -0.73 -13.73
C PRO A 3 -2.44 0.20 -13.16
N LEU A 4 -2.20 0.65 -11.94
CA LEU A 4 -3.07 1.52 -11.17
C LEU A 4 -2.38 2.87 -10.93
N GLN A 5 -3.19 3.91 -10.79
CA GLN A 5 -2.77 5.24 -10.36
C GLN A 5 -3.63 5.70 -9.18
N LYS A 6 -3.02 6.34 -8.20
CA LYS A 6 -3.73 7.04 -7.12
C LYS A 6 -3.22 8.47 -6.97
N LEU A 7 -4.12 9.38 -6.63
CA LEU A 7 -3.78 10.71 -6.16
C LEU A 7 -3.12 10.59 -4.77
N LEU A 8 -1.97 11.23 -4.58
CA LEU A 8 -1.35 11.30 -3.26
C LEU A 8 -1.86 12.51 -2.48
N TRP A 9 -2.21 12.23 -1.23
CA TRP A 9 -2.55 13.24 -0.25
C TRP A 9 -1.30 13.62 0.55
N ALA A 10 -1.27 14.85 1.06
CA ALA A 10 -0.13 15.35 1.81
C ALA A 10 0.30 14.42 2.97
N ALA A 11 -0.67 13.75 3.63
CA ALA A 11 -0.38 12.79 4.67
C ALA A 11 0.32 11.52 4.13
N SER A 12 -0.18 10.93 3.03
CA SER A 12 0.45 9.77 2.37
C SER A 12 1.80 10.11 1.74
N GLU A 13 1.92 11.26 1.08
CA GLU A 13 3.17 11.73 0.49
C GLU A 13 4.25 11.86 1.57
N ARG A 14 3.93 12.53 2.69
CA ARG A 14 4.82 12.61 3.86
C ARG A 14 5.15 11.24 4.42
N ALA A 15 4.17 10.35 4.55
CA ALA A 15 4.40 8.99 5.04
C ALA A 15 5.41 8.24 4.15
N PHE A 16 5.36 8.42 2.83
CA PHE A 16 6.28 7.79 1.89
C PHE A 16 7.65 8.46 1.88
N LEU A 17 7.70 9.77 1.64
CA LEU A 17 8.93 10.52 1.37
C LEU A 17 9.71 10.88 2.63
N GLU A 18 9.04 11.19 3.73
CA GLU A 18 9.70 11.62 4.98
C GLU A 18 9.79 10.49 6.02
N GLN A 19 8.86 9.54 6.00
CA GLN A 19 8.78 8.47 7.01
C GLN A 19 9.14 7.10 6.46
N GLY A 20 9.30 6.96 5.14
CA GLY A 20 9.69 5.69 4.51
C GLY A 20 8.62 4.58 4.57
N SER A 21 7.36 4.93 4.85
CA SER A 21 6.25 3.99 4.92
C SER A 21 6.10 3.23 3.61
N SER A 22 5.87 1.93 3.70
CA SER A 22 5.55 1.08 2.55
C SER A 22 4.08 0.66 2.54
N LEU A 23 3.21 1.29 3.32
CA LEU A 23 1.79 0.93 3.37
C LEU A 23 1.08 1.38 2.10
N LEU A 24 0.57 0.43 1.32
CA LEU A 24 -0.35 0.70 0.21
C LEU A 24 -1.77 0.32 0.65
N VAL A 25 -2.69 1.27 0.56
CA VAL A 25 -4.11 1.08 0.85
C VAL A 25 -4.94 2.13 0.12
N GLY A 26 -6.24 1.91 0.00
CA GLY A 26 -7.21 2.94 -0.36
C GLY A 26 -7.48 3.07 -1.86
N PRO A 27 -8.10 4.19 -2.28
CA PRO A 27 -8.65 4.34 -3.62
C PRO A 27 -7.56 4.48 -4.69
N ALA A 28 -7.73 3.74 -5.78
CA ALA A 28 -6.95 3.86 -7.00
C ALA A 28 -7.86 3.76 -8.23
N VAL A 29 -7.38 4.25 -9.36
CA VAL A 29 -8.01 4.10 -10.68
C VAL A 29 -7.08 3.30 -11.59
N ARG A 30 -7.61 2.77 -12.70
CA ARG A 30 -6.74 2.18 -13.72
C ARG A 30 -5.93 3.30 -14.36
N ILE A 31 -4.66 3.05 -14.62
CA ILE A 31 -3.81 4.07 -15.26
C ILE A 31 -4.39 4.48 -16.62
N GLY A 32 -4.98 3.53 -17.37
CA GLY A 32 -5.60 3.81 -18.67
C GLY A 32 -6.74 4.84 -18.61
N ASP A 33 -7.50 4.87 -17.52
CA ASP A 33 -8.53 5.89 -17.30
C ASP A 33 -7.91 7.24 -16.91
N ALA A 34 -6.74 7.22 -16.25
CA ALA A 34 -6.02 8.40 -15.81
C ALA A 34 -5.18 9.08 -16.91
N LEU A 35 -4.84 8.38 -17.99
CA LEU A 35 -4.01 8.91 -19.09
C LEU A 35 -4.59 10.14 -19.79
N GLN A 36 -5.91 10.38 -19.63
CA GLN A 36 -6.58 11.55 -20.18
C GLN A 36 -6.30 12.83 -19.39
N TRP A 37 -5.86 12.72 -18.12
CA TRP A 37 -5.56 13.88 -17.27
C TRP A 37 -4.07 14.20 -17.36
N ARG A 38 -3.75 15.27 -18.08
CA ARG A 38 -2.37 15.65 -18.39
C ARG A 38 -1.83 16.70 -17.46
N THR A 39 -2.68 17.53 -16.88
CA THR A 39 -2.31 18.65 -16.00
C THR A 39 -2.73 18.39 -14.56
N ALA A 40 -2.10 19.10 -13.62
CA ALA A 40 -2.47 19.05 -12.21
C ALA A 40 -3.97 19.36 -11.98
N GLY A 41 -4.48 20.36 -12.70
CA GLY A 41 -5.88 20.76 -12.59
C GLY A 41 -6.86 19.71 -13.10
N GLU A 42 -6.54 19.00 -14.19
CA GLU A 42 -7.37 17.91 -14.70
C GLU A 42 -7.43 16.73 -13.73
N VAL A 43 -6.30 16.38 -13.11
CA VAL A 43 -6.24 15.33 -12.09
C VAL A 43 -7.10 15.71 -10.89
N LEU A 44 -6.93 16.91 -10.32
CA LEU A 44 -7.73 17.37 -9.18
C LEU A 44 -9.22 17.43 -9.51
N THR A 45 -9.56 17.95 -10.70
CA THR A 45 -10.95 18.02 -11.18
C THR A 45 -11.56 16.63 -11.28
N ALA A 46 -10.84 15.64 -11.80
CA ALA A 46 -11.31 14.27 -11.90
C ALA A 46 -11.61 13.66 -10.54
N TYR A 47 -10.81 13.96 -9.52
CA TYR A 47 -11.04 13.51 -8.15
C TYR A 47 -12.11 14.34 -7.41
N GLY A 48 -12.63 15.39 -8.03
CA GLY A 48 -13.70 16.25 -7.51
C GLY A 48 -13.22 17.38 -6.61
N PHE A 49 -11.96 17.82 -6.76
CA PHE A 49 -11.37 18.93 -6.02
C PHE A 49 -11.34 20.21 -6.84
N ASP A 50 -11.32 21.34 -6.14
CA ASP A 50 -11.04 22.62 -6.78
C ASP A 50 -9.58 22.64 -7.26
N ALA A 51 -9.42 22.93 -8.55
CA ALA A 51 -8.13 23.00 -9.22
C ALA A 51 -7.57 24.43 -9.28
N ALA A 52 -8.31 25.43 -8.80
CA ALA A 52 -7.93 26.83 -8.89
C ALA A 52 -6.56 27.08 -8.22
N GLY A 53 -5.58 27.50 -9.02
CA GLY A 53 -4.24 27.85 -8.54
C GLY A 53 -3.34 26.65 -8.22
N ALA A 54 -3.76 25.41 -8.51
CA ALA A 54 -2.93 24.23 -8.30
C ALA A 54 -1.74 24.21 -9.26
N GLY A 55 -0.53 24.43 -8.72
CA GLY A 55 0.71 24.39 -9.50
C GLY A 55 1.16 22.97 -9.85
N THR A 56 0.96 22.03 -8.92
CA THR A 56 1.38 20.62 -9.05
C THR A 56 0.45 19.69 -8.28
N VAL A 57 0.50 18.41 -8.63
CA VAL A 57 -0.11 17.32 -7.86
C VAL A 57 0.73 16.06 -8.00
N ASP A 58 0.85 15.30 -6.93
CA ASP A 58 1.62 14.06 -6.95
C ASP A 58 0.70 12.85 -7.05
N VAL A 59 1.09 11.89 -7.89
CA VAL A 59 0.38 10.64 -8.11
C VAL A 59 1.31 9.47 -7.91
N LEU A 60 0.80 8.37 -7.36
CA LEU A 60 1.51 7.11 -7.28
C LEU A 60 1.01 6.18 -8.38
N ARG A 61 1.95 5.61 -9.13
CA ARG A 61 1.72 4.60 -10.16
C ARG A 61 2.35 3.29 -9.74
N PHE A 62 1.62 2.19 -9.91
CA PHE A 62 2.11 0.87 -9.52
C PHE A 62 1.44 -0.26 -10.29
N GLU A 63 2.16 -1.36 -10.45
CA GLU A 63 1.62 -2.64 -10.91
C GLU A 63 1.09 -3.41 -9.71
N ARG A 64 -0.14 -3.92 -9.80
CA ARG A 64 -0.67 -4.79 -8.73
C ARG A 64 0.09 -6.12 -8.71
N SER A 65 0.42 -6.63 -7.53
CA SER A 65 0.92 -8.00 -7.40
C SER A 65 -0.24 -9.00 -7.58
N PRO A 66 0.04 -10.29 -7.88
CA PRO A 66 -0.99 -11.32 -7.93
C PRO A 66 -1.78 -11.50 -6.62
N LEU A 67 -1.19 -11.11 -5.48
CA LEU A 67 -1.82 -11.18 -4.17
C LEU A 67 -2.59 -9.92 -3.76
N THR A 68 -2.36 -8.79 -4.44
CA THR A 68 -2.98 -7.51 -4.09
C THR A 68 -4.49 -7.63 -4.21
N ASP A 69 -5.19 -7.50 -3.08
CA ASP A 69 -6.65 -7.49 -3.07
C ASP A 69 -7.19 -6.14 -3.51
N VAL A 70 -8.03 -6.19 -4.55
CA VAL A 70 -8.60 -5.00 -5.17
C VAL A 70 -10.08 -5.25 -5.39
N SER A 71 -10.91 -4.30 -4.97
CA SER A 71 -12.35 -4.47 -4.96
C SER A 71 -13.09 -3.17 -5.35
N ILE A 72 -14.35 -3.27 -5.78
CA ILE A 72 -15.15 -2.11 -6.20
C ILE A 72 -15.91 -1.54 -5.00
N PRO A 73 -15.73 -0.26 -4.59
CA PRO A 73 -16.42 0.34 -3.46
C PRO A 73 -17.92 0.08 -3.46
N ARG A 74 -18.44 -0.41 -2.33
CA ARG A 74 -19.87 -0.72 -2.17
C ARG A 74 -20.54 0.34 -1.29
N PRO A 75 -21.66 0.96 -1.74
CA PRO A 75 -22.42 1.87 -0.91
C PRO A 75 -22.89 1.17 0.38
N GLY A 76 -22.66 1.80 1.53
CA GLY A 76 -23.17 1.33 2.83
C GLY A 76 -22.34 0.25 3.52
N ASP A 77 -21.19 -0.16 2.97
CA ASP A 77 -20.26 -1.07 3.67
C ASP A 77 -19.29 -0.25 4.55
N PRO A 78 -19.40 -0.33 5.90
CA PRO A 78 -18.56 0.46 6.82
C PRO A 78 -17.09 0.02 6.81
N SER A 79 -16.77 -1.15 6.22
CA SER A 79 -15.38 -1.59 6.01
C SER A 79 -14.75 -1.02 4.73
N TRP A 80 -15.52 -0.25 3.94
CA TRP A 80 -15.12 0.26 2.62
C TRP A 80 -15.21 1.77 2.59
N SER A 81 -14.20 2.38 3.16
CA SER A 81 -14.13 3.81 3.30
C SER A 81 -13.15 4.34 2.25
N ALA A 82 -13.71 4.70 1.09
CA ALA A 82 -12.98 5.44 0.06
C ALA A 82 -13.57 6.84 -0.18
N GLY A 83 -14.59 7.27 0.56
CA GLY A 83 -15.31 8.51 0.24
C GLY A 83 -15.97 8.54 -1.16
N TYR A 84 -15.84 7.48 -1.95
CA TYR A 84 -16.40 7.27 -3.28
C TYR A 84 -17.56 6.27 -3.17
N GLY A 85 -18.60 6.65 -2.42
CA GLY A 85 -19.74 5.76 -2.12
C GLY A 85 -20.52 5.28 -3.35
N THR A 86 -20.31 5.90 -4.51
CA THR A 86 -20.89 5.50 -5.81
C THR A 86 -20.05 4.47 -6.56
N GLY A 87 -18.82 4.19 -6.12
CA GLY A 87 -17.85 3.36 -6.87
C GLY A 87 -17.14 4.11 -8.01
N PHE A 88 -17.34 5.42 -8.12
CA PHE A 88 -16.72 6.27 -9.15
C PHE A 88 -16.06 7.49 -8.52
N LEU A 89 -15.11 8.10 -9.24
CA LEU A 89 -14.57 9.41 -8.86
C LEU A 89 -15.67 10.48 -8.81
N ARG A 90 -15.43 11.56 -8.06
CA ARG A 90 -16.41 12.63 -7.82
C ARG A 90 -16.44 13.69 -8.93
N GLY A 91 -15.41 13.73 -9.78
CA GLY A 91 -15.30 14.67 -10.89
C GLY A 91 -16.16 14.29 -12.09
N PRO A 92 -16.00 15.03 -13.21
CA PRO A 92 -16.68 14.70 -14.46
C PRO A 92 -16.15 13.39 -15.04
N GLY A 93 -17.06 12.59 -15.60
CA GLY A 93 -16.75 11.27 -16.16
C GLY A 93 -16.87 10.16 -15.11
N ALA A 94 -17.63 9.12 -15.44
CA ALA A 94 -17.86 7.98 -14.56
C ALA A 94 -16.63 7.05 -14.56
N VAL A 95 -15.53 7.49 -13.94
CA VAL A 95 -14.29 6.69 -13.83
C VAL A 95 -14.37 5.77 -12.61
N PRO A 96 -14.33 4.43 -12.79
CA PRO A 96 -14.43 3.50 -11.68
C PRO A 96 -13.27 3.61 -10.70
N VAL A 97 -13.59 3.61 -9.41
CA VAL A 97 -12.62 3.54 -8.33
C VAL A 97 -12.47 2.09 -7.88
N TRP A 98 -11.24 1.72 -7.56
CA TRP A 98 -10.88 0.45 -6.98
C TRP A 98 -10.32 0.69 -5.58
N ASN A 99 -10.84 -0.02 -4.59
CA ASN A 99 -10.28 -0.03 -3.25
C ASN A 99 -9.17 -1.07 -3.18
N VAL A 100 -7.97 -0.64 -2.78
CA VAL A 100 -6.83 -1.52 -2.52
C VAL A 100 -6.82 -1.83 -1.03
N ALA A 101 -6.90 -3.11 -0.67
CA ALA A 101 -6.77 -3.53 0.73
C ALA A 101 -5.35 -3.21 1.24
N ALA A 102 -5.22 -3.08 2.56
CA ALA A 102 -3.93 -2.76 3.17
C ALA A 102 -2.88 -3.84 2.85
N THR A 103 -1.82 -3.45 2.15
CA THR A 103 -0.70 -4.32 1.75
C THR A 103 0.60 -3.52 1.73
N VAL A 104 1.70 -4.16 1.34
CA VAL A 104 2.99 -3.49 1.14
C VAL A 104 3.09 -2.99 -0.30
N MET A 105 3.64 -1.80 -0.46
CA MET A 105 3.95 -1.16 -1.73
C MET A 105 4.66 -2.15 -2.67
N PRO A 106 4.14 -2.38 -3.89
CA PRO A 106 4.83 -3.19 -4.88
C PRO A 106 6.18 -2.58 -5.24
N ARG A 107 7.14 -3.45 -5.53
CA ARG A 107 8.41 -3.05 -6.15
C ARG A 107 8.13 -2.26 -7.44
N ASP A 108 8.98 -1.26 -7.68
CA ASP A 108 8.95 -0.36 -8.83
C ASP A 108 7.67 0.49 -8.93
N ALA A 109 6.97 0.67 -7.81
CA ALA A 109 6.00 1.76 -7.69
C ALA A 109 6.71 3.11 -7.75
N GLU A 110 6.08 4.10 -8.39
CA GLU A 110 6.68 5.39 -8.68
C GLU A 110 5.77 6.54 -8.26
N ILE A 111 6.36 7.58 -7.68
CA ILE A 111 5.71 8.85 -7.42
C ILE A 111 6.09 9.81 -8.54
N TRP A 112 5.06 10.37 -9.17
CA TRP A 112 5.18 11.33 -10.25
C TRP A 112 4.48 12.62 -9.87
N ARG A 113 5.17 13.73 -10.06
CA ARG A 113 4.62 15.07 -9.93
C ARG A 113 4.13 15.55 -11.28
N ILE A 114 2.85 15.90 -11.36
CA ILE A 114 2.21 16.45 -12.55
C ILE A 114 2.07 17.95 -12.36
N HIS A 115 2.59 18.74 -13.30
CA HIS A 115 2.58 20.20 -13.26
C HIS A 115 1.35 20.78 -13.96
N ALA A 116 1.08 22.07 -13.73
CA ALA A 116 -0.01 22.80 -14.36
C ALA A 116 0.10 22.89 -15.89
N ASP A 117 1.31 22.85 -16.44
CA ASP A 117 1.58 22.84 -17.89
C ASP A 117 1.58 21.43 -18.51
N GLY A 118 1.41 20.41 -17.67
CA GLY A 118 1.40 19.00 -18.05
C GLY A 118 2.76 18.33 -18.13
N GLN A 119 3.85 19.02 -17.75
CA GLN A 119 5.11 18.33 -17.48
C GLN A 119 4.93 17.32 -16.34
N GLN A 120 5.70 16.25 -16.40
CA GLN A 120 5.73 15.22 -15.35
C GLN A 120 7.17 15.03 -14.88
N GLU A 121 7.37 15.15 -13.57
CA GLU A 121 8.64 14.97 -12.89
C GLU A 121 8.60 13.67 -12.07
N PHE A 122 9.63 12.85 -12.20
CA PHE A 122 9.81 11.69 -11.33
C PHE A 122 10.28 12.17 -9.95
N VAL A 123 9.54 11.81 -8.91
CA VAL A 123 9.84 12.23 -7.52
C VAL A 123 10.62 11.15 -6.78
N ALA A 124 10.11 9.91 -6.78
CA ALA A 124 10.72 8.80 -6.06
C ALA A 124 10.22 7.45 -6.59
N GLY A 125 11.01 6.40 -6.38
CA GLY A 125 10.66 5.03 -6.73
C GLY A 125 10.86 4.06 -5.58
N TYR A 126 9.89 3.18 -5.33
CA TYR A 126 9.97 2.16 -4.30
C TYR A 126 10.77 0.95 -4.80
N GLY A 127 11.98 0.75 -4.28
CA GLY A 127 12.89 -0.31 -4.68
C GLY A 127 12.58 -1.68 -4.06
N GLY A 128 11.37 -1.90 -3.54
CA GLY A 128 10.98 -3.12 -2.84
C GLY A 128 11.37 -3.13 -1.35
N PRO A 129 10.95 -4.14 -0.57
CA PRO A 129 11.08 -4.13 0.90
C PRO A 129 12.53 -4.12 1.41
N ALA A 130 13.48 -4.64 0.63
CA ALA A 130 14.90 -4.61 0.97
C ALA A 130 15.55 -3.23 0.77
N VAL A 131 14.92 -2.36 -0.05
CA VAL A 131 15.44 -1.06 -0.49
C VAL A 131 14.61 0.11 0.04
N GLY A 132 13.30 0.00 0.17
CA GLY A 132 12.44 1.12 0.54
C GLY A 132 12.33 2.15 -0.58
N TRP A 133 11.95 3.38 -0.23
CA TRP A 133 11.92 4.51 -1.17
C TRP A 133 13.33 4.95 -1.53
N ARG A 134 13.61 5.04 -2.84
CA ARG A 134 14.88 5.57 -3.34
C ARG A 134 14.87 7.09 -3.23
N ASP A 135 16.06 7.65 -3.03
CA ASP A 135 16.33 9.10 -3.00
C ASP A 135 15.67 9.91 -1.87
N THR A 136 15.07 9.24 -0.87
CA THR A 136 14.50 9.89 0.33
C THR A 136 15.45 9.93 1.53
N GLY A 137 16.49 9.08 1.54
CA GLY A 137 17.39 8.92 2.68
C GLY A 137 16.78 8.20 3.89
N VAL A 138 15.51 7.77 3.80
CA VAL A 138 14.77 7.13 4.89
C VAL A 138 14.53 5.66 4.57
N PHE A 139 14.86 4.78 5.52
CA PHE A 139 14.59 3.35 5.41
C PHE A 139 13.81 2.86 6.62
N VAL A 140 12.70 2.16 6.36
CA VAL A 140 11.92 1.44 7.36
C VAL A 140 12.02 -0.06 7.08
N PRO A 141 12.42 -0.88 8.07
CA PRO A 141 12.41 -2.32 7.92
C PRO A 141 11.01 -2.85 7.56
N PRO A 142 10.91 -3.92 6.76
CA PRO A 142 9.62 -4.45 6.35
C PRO A 142 8.79 -4.93 7.55
N THR A 143 7.50 -4.61 7.54
CA THR A 143 6.53 -5.10 8.53
C THR A 143 6.19 -6.56 8.28
N MET A 144 6.00 -7.32 9.37
CA MET A 144 5.53 -8.70 9.32
C MET A 144 3.99 -8.79 9.36
N LEU A 145 3.28 -7.68 9.59
CA LEU A 145 1.82 -7.69 9.79
C LEU A 145 1.01 -7.61 8.50
N VAL A 146 1.50 -6.93 7.46
CA VAL A 146 0.79 -6.82 6.19
C VAL A 146 1.67 -7.16 4.99
N GLY A 147 1.03 -7.61 3.92
CA GLY A 147 1.61 -7.76 2.59
C GLY A 147 2.16 -9.15 2.27
N PRO A 148 2.77 -9.29 1.09
CA PRO A 148 3.13 -10.59 0.55
C PRO A 148 4.23 -11.32 1.34
N ARG A 149 4.09 -12.64 1.38
CA ARG A 149 4.96 -13.61 2.02
C ARG A 149 5.19 -14.79 1.09
N ALA A 150 6.34 -15.40 1.28
CA ALA A 150 6.69 -16.64 0.62
C ALA A 150 7.30 -17.61 1.62
N GLU A 151 6.90 -18.87 1.52
CA GLU A 151 7.58 -19.96 2.19
C GLU A 151 8.58 -20.59 1.22
N TRP A 152 9.86 -20.55 1.59
CA TRP A 152 10.95 -21.06 0.78
C TRP A 152 11.91 -21.85 1.67
N GLN A 153 12.21 -23.10 1.29
CA GLN A 153 13.03 -24.02 2.09
C GLN A 153 12.58 -24.12 3.56
N GLY A 154 11.26 -24.15 3.80
CA GLY A 154 10.67 -24.31 5.14
C GLY A 154 10.72 -23.06 6.03
N ARG A 155 11.03 -21.88 5.47
CA ARG A 155 11.04 -20.61 6.21
C ARG A 155 10.16 -19.57 5.52
N GLU A 156 9.50 -18.73 6.30
CA GLU A 156 8.72 -17.59 5.80
C GLU A 156 9.62 -16.36 5.59
N TYR A 157 9.42 -15.67 4.48
CA TYR A 157 10.08 -14.43 4.12
C TYR A 157 9.05 -13.37 3.72
N VAL A 158 9.41 -12.11 3.89
CA VAL A 158 8.73 -11.01 3.19
C VAL A 158 9.00 -11.20 1.70
N ALA A 159 7.98 -11.04 0.86
CA ALA A 159 8.10 -11.25 -0.57
C ALA A 159 7.69 -10.00 -1.36
N THR A 160 8.29 -9.80 -2.52
CA THR A 160 7.81 -8.88 -3.55
C THR A 160 8.11 -9.45 -4.92
N TRP A 161 7.26 -9.20 -5.91
CA TRP A 161 7.52 -9.66 -7.28
C TRP A 161 8.58 -8.77 -7.93
N VAL A 162 9.55 -9.40 -8.59
CA VAL A 162 10.53 -8.73 -9.45
C VAL A 162 10.03 -8.71 -10.88
N ASP A 163 9.44 -9.82 -11.32
CA ASP A 163 8.77 -9.97 -12.60
C ASP A 163 7.64 -11.01 -12.47
N ALA A 164 7.12 -11.52 -13.58
CA ALA A 164 6.02 -12.48 -13.58
C ALA A 164 6.38 -13.85 -12.95
N THR A 165 7.66 -14.23 -12.94
CA THR A 165 8.16 -15.56 -12.55
C THR A 165 9.11 -15.53 -11.36
N HIS A 166 9.61 -14.35 -10.97
CA HIS A 166 10.57 -14.20 -9.88
C HIS A 166 10.03 -13.32 -8.74
N ILE A 167 10.40 -13.71 -7.52
CA ILE A 167 10.16 -12.91 -6.33
C ILE A 167 11.47 -12.64 -5.61
N GLU A 168 11.57 -11.47 -4.99
CA GLU A 168 12.59 -11.18 -4.00
C GLU A 168 12.07 -11.58 -2.62
N LEU A 169 12.80 -12.46 -1.96
CA LEU A 169 12.67 -12.81 -0.55
C LEU A 169 13.49 -11.81 0.28
N VAL A 170 12.90 -11.29 1.34
CA VAL A 170 13.54 -10.34 2.25
C VAL A 170 13.39 -10.83 3.69
N THR A 171 14.47 -10.73 4.46
CA THR A 171 14.47 -11.06 5.89
C THR A 171 15.41 -10.16 6.67
N LEU A 172 15.16 -10.10 7.99
CA LEU A 172 16.00 -9.39 8.95
C LEU A 172 16.81 -10.41 9.75
N SER A 173 18.14 -10.30 9.74
CA SER A 173 19.03 -11.25 10.41
C SER A 173 20.27 -10.56 10.98
N ARG A 174 20.78 -11.06 12.12
CA ARG A 174 22.10 -10.66 12.65
C ARG A 174 23.24 -11.43 12.04
N GLU A 175 22.95 -12.59 11.47
CA GLU A 175 23.92 -13.49 10.87
C GLU A 175 23.86 -13.39 9.34
N THR A 176 25.00 -13.58 8.69
CA THR A 176 25.07 -13.72 7.24
C THR A 176 24.29 -14.96 6.81
N LEU A 177 23.50 -14.82 5.75
CA LEU A 177 22.68 -15.91 5.22
C LEU A 177 23.25 -16.38 3.87
N ASP A 178 23.48 -17.67 3.73
CA ASP A 178 24.09 -18.23 2.53
C ASP A 178 23.23 -17.99 1.28
N GLY A 179 23.87 -17.50 0.22
CA GLY A 179 23.24 -17.09 -1.03
C GLY A 179 22.21 -15.96 -0.92
N PHE A 180 22.14 -15.23 0.19
CA PHE A 180 21.47 -13.94 0.27
C PHE A 180 22.48 -12.79 0.14
N THR A 181 22.05 -11.73 -0.51
CA THR A 181 22.81 -10.48 -0.57
C THR A 181 22.39 -9.59 0.59
N GLN A 182 23.36 -9.10 1.34
CA GLN A 182 23.10 -8.08 2.35
C GLN A 182 22.89 -6.72 1.66
N THR A 183 21.67 -6.20 1.66
CA THR A 183 21.36 -4.90 1.05
C THR A 183 21.60 -3.74 2.01
N ARG A 184 21.46 -3.98 3.31
CA ARG A 184 21.70 -3.03 4.41
C ARG A 184 22.14 -3.76 5.68
N PRO A 185 22.65 -3.07 6.72
CA PRO A 185 22.82 -3.66 8.04
C PRO A 185 21.57 -4.42 8.47
N PHE A 186 21.74 -5.72 8.73
CA PHE A 186 20.69 -6.67 9.11
C PHE A 186 19.60 -6.97 8.09
N VAL A 187 19.63 -6.42 6.88
CA VAL A 187 18.65 -6.68 5.81
C VAL A 187 19.28 -7.53 4.73
N PHE A 188 18.68 -8.69 4.48
CA PHE A 188 19.14 -9.65 3.49
C PHE A 188 18.04 -9.90 2.48
N SER A 189 18.42 -9.94 1.20
CA SER A 189 17.49 -10.32 0.14
C SER A 189 18.06 -11.35 -0.84
N ARG A 190 17.15 -12.08 -1.48
CA ARG A 190 17.47 -13.07 -2.51
C ARG A 190 16.34 -13.14 -3.52
N VAL A 191 16.69 -13.11 -4.80
CA VAL A 191 15.73 -13.38 -5.87
C VAL A 191 15.68 -14.89 -6.12
N VAL A 192 14.47 -15.44 -6.18
CA VAL A 192 14.20 -16.84 -6.51
C VAL A 192 13.05 -16.95 -7.51
N GLU A 193 12.95 -18.07 -8.19
CA GLU A 193 11.75 -18.39 -8.96
C GLU A 193 10.55 -18.56 -8.02
N ALA A 194 9.43 -17.92 -8.33
CA ALA A 194 8.19 -18.01 -7.57
C ALA A 194 7.70 -19.46 -7.43
N ALA A 195 7.94 -20.29 -8.45
CA ALA A 195 7.57 -21.71 -8.45
C ALA A 195 8.40 -22.55 -7.48
N SER A 196 9.57 -22.06 -7.02
CA SER A 196 10.40 -22.75 -6.03
C SER A 196 9.90 -22.55 -4.59
N CYS A 197 8.92 -21.68 -4.37
CA CYS A 197 8.30 -21.45 -3.08
C CYS A 197 7.18 -22.45 -2.84
N SER A 198 7.17 -23.08 -1.67
CA SER A 198 6.10 -24.01 -1.29
C SER A 198 4.76 -23.29 -1.15
N ARG A 199 4.79 -22.02 -0.74
CA ARG A 199 3.60 -21.17 -0.58
C ARG A 199 3.90 -19.72 -0.94
N LEU A 200 2.94 -19.08 -1.60
CA LEU A 200 2.90 -17.64 -1.84
C LEU A 200 1.57 -17.11 -1.30
N PHE A 201 1.62 -16.21 -0.34
CA PHE A 201 0.43 -15.75 0.37
C PHE A 201 0.59 -14.33 0.89
N GLU A 202 -0.50 -13.64 1.17
CA GLU A 202 -0.53 -12.35 1.84
C GLU A 202 -1.07 -12.56 3.24
N ASN A 203 -0.39 -11.97 4.22
CA ASN A 203 -0.88 -11.89 5.59
C ASN A 203 -1.46 -10.50 5.83
N SER A 204 -2.53 -10.43 6.61
CA SER A 204 -3.05 -9.20 7.21
C SER A 204 -3.56 -9.53 8.61
N PHE A 205 -3.38 -8.63 9.57
CA PHE A 205 -3.94 -8.80 10.92
C PHE A 205 -5.04 -7.79 11.16
N THR A 206 -6.18 -8.27 11.65
CA THR A 206 -7.31 -7.45 12.08
C THR A 206 -7.47 -7.52 13.59
N GLY A 207 -8.24 -6.59 14.15
CA GLY A 207 -8.62 -6.59 15.56
C GLY A 207 -9.67 -5.53 15.83
N THR A 208 -9.91 -5.25 17.11
CA THR A 208 -10.85 -4.24 17.57
C THR A 208 -10.15 -3.28 18.52
N TRP A 209 -10.32 -1.97 18.33
CA TRP A 209 -9.86 -0.94 19.26
C TRP A 209 -11.02 -0.03 19.65
N GLN A 210 -11.30 0.07 20.96
CA GLN A 210 -12.45 0.81 21.51
C GLN A 210 -13.78 0.50 20.80
N GLY A 211 -14.01 -0.77 20.46
CA GLY A 211 -15.21 -1.25 19.77
C GLY A 211 -15.24 -0.98 18.26
N ILE A 212 -14.18 -0.42 17.68
CA ILE A 212 -14.05 -0.14 16.25
C ILE A 212 -13.17 -1.22 15.60
N PRO A 213 -13.64 -1.93 14.55
CA PRO A 213 -12.80 -2.84 13.80
C PRO A 213 -11.62 -2.12 13.17
N CYS A 214 -10.46 -2.75 13.15
CA CYS A 214 -9.24 -2.17 12.62
C CYS A 214 -8.32 -3.20 11.96
N THR A 215 -7.43 -2.72 11.09
CA THR A 215 -6.32 -3.49 10.51
C THR A 215 -5.00 -3.01 11.12
N LEU A 216 -4.18 -3.93 11.62
CA LEU A 216 -2.86 -3.61 12.18
C LEU A 216 -1.84 -3.57 11.05
N VAL A 217 -1.13 -2.45 10.91
CA VAL A 217 -0.15 -2.25 9.82
C VAL A 217 1.29 -2.26 10.33
N GLN A 218 1.51 -1.85 11.58
CA GLN A 218 2.78 -1.95 12.30
C GLN A 218 2.51 -2.13 13.79
N SER A 219 3.37 -2.85 14.49
CA SER A 219 3.28 -3.00 15.95
C SER A 219 4.67 -3.18 16.53
N ASN A 220 4.88 -2.62 17.72
CA ASN A 220 5.93 -2.99 18.64
C ASN A 220 5.29 -3.54 19.93
N GLN A 221 6.04 -3.59 21.04
CA GLN A 221 5.53 -4.09 22.32
C GLN A 221 4.49 -3.16 22.96
N ASP A 222 4.61 -1.85 22.75
CA ASP A 222 3.85 -0.82 23.45
C ASP A 222 2.75 -0.22 22.58
N GLU A 223 3.01 -0.05 21.29
CA GLU A 223 2.16 0.67 20.35
C GLU A 223 1.90 -0.14 19.08
N ALA A 224 0.75 0.14 18.46
CA ALA A 224 0.37 -0.38 17.17
C ALA A 224 -0.20 0.74 16.30
N ALA A 225 0.27 0.80 15.06
CA ALA A 225 -0.33 1.59 14.01
C ALA A 225 -1.49 0.79 13.41
N ILE A 226 -2.67 1.39 13.38
CA ILE A 226 -3.90 0.76 12.91
C ILE A 226 -4.61 1.60 11.86
N LEU A 227 -5.35 0.93 10.98
CA LEU A 227 -6.35 1.55 10.10
C LEU A 227 -7.74 1.26 10.66
N LEU A 228 -8.51 2.30 10.97
CA LEU A 228 -9.87 2.18 11.51
C LEU A 228 -10.87 1.97 10.39
N SER A 229 -11.74 0.96 10.54
CA SER A 229 -12.89 0.73 9.66
C SER A 229 -14.11 1.46 10.22
N THR A 230 -14.22 2.74 9.92
CA THR A 230 -15.26 3.62 10.46
C THR A 230 -15.52 4.82 9.53
N ASP A 231 -16.47 5.69 9.88
CA ASP A 231 -16.75 6.92 9.14
C ASP A 231 -15.89 8.12 9.59
N ALA A 232 -15.88 9.19 8.80
CA ALA A 232 -15.06 10.38 9.05
C ALA A 232 -15.37 11.05 10.40
N ALA A 233 -16.65 11.09 10.79
CA ALA A 233 -17.07 11.74 12.02
C ALA A 233 -16.56 10.97 13.24
N ARG A 234 -16.67 9.64 13.20
CA ARG A 234 -16.16 8.78 14.25
C ARG A 234 -14.63 8.79 14.28
N ALA A 235 -13.96 8.68 13.14
CA ALA A 235 -12.51 8.75 13.05
C ALA A 235 -11.95 10.06 13.66
N ALA A 236 -12.59 11.21 13.36
CA ALA A 236 -12.23 12.50 13.92
C ALA A 236 -12.41 12.56 15.45
N GLN A 237 -13.49 11.97 15.99
CA GLN A 237 -13.69 11.86 17.45
C GLN A 237 -12.58 11.04 18.13
N MET A 238 -12.04 10.04 17.43
CA MET A 238 -10.94 9.23 17.94
C MET A 238 -9.58 9.93 17.80
N GLY A 239 -9.49 11.06 17.08
CA GLY A 239 -8.22 11.72 16.78
C GLY A 239 -7.40 11.06 15.67
N ALA A 240 -8.04 10.21 14.84
CA ALA A 240 -7.36 9.54 13.74
C ALA A 240 -6.99 10.51 12.61
N VAL A 241 -5.86 10.25 11.96
CA VAL A 241 -5.39 10.98 10.79
C VAL A 241 -6.00 10.35 9.55
N GLU A 242 -6.72 11.13 8.75
CA GLU A 242 -7.12 10.70 7.41
C GLU A 242 -5.89 10.74 6.49
N LEU A 243 -5.37 9.56 6.13
CA LEU A 243 -4.26 9.46 5.18
C LEU A 243 -4.73 9.83 3.77
N GLU A 244 -5.91 9.33 3.42
CA GLU A 244 -6.59 9.46 2.12
C GLU A 244 -8.10 9.35 2.35
N PRO A 245 -8.96 9.76 1.41
CA PRO A 245 -10.41 9.71 1.55
C PRO A 245 -10.90 8.37 2.09
N GLY A 246 -11.36 8.37 3.34
CA GLY A 246 -11.86 7.18 4.03
C GLY A 246 -10.82 6.25 4.66
N ILE A 247 -9.53 6.56 4.59
CA ILE A 247 -8.46 5.77 5.20
C ILE A 247 -7.97 6.48 6.46
N TYR A 248 -8.39 5.98 7.62
CA TYR A 248 -8.12 6.60 8.91
C TYR A 248 -7.06 5.83 9.67
N TRP A 249 -5.91 6.46 9.88
CA TRP A 249 -4.77 5.91 10.59
C TRP A 249 -4.70 6.43 12.02
N HIS A 250 -4.30 5.57 12.96
CA HIS A 250 -4.04 5.96 14.33
C HIS A 250 -2.90 5.14 14.93
N LEU A 251 -2.12 5.76 15.82
CA LEU A 251 -1.17 5.07 16.70
C LEU A 251 -1.83 4.86 18.07
N VAL A 252 -1.97 3.62 18.51
CA VAL A 252 -2.69 3.28 19.76
C VAL A 252 -1.85 2.35 20.63
N PRO A 253 -2.10 2.30 21.95
CA PRO A 253 -1.46 1.30 22.80
C PRO A 253 -1.81 -0.11 22.34
N ARG A 254 -0.79 -0.94 22.10
CA ARG A 254 -0.94 -2.31 21.61
C ARG A 254 -1.81 -3.17 22.53
N ALA A 255 -1.74 -2.93 23.84
CA ALA A 255 -2.51 -3.66 24.85
C ALA A 255 -4.03 -3.39 24.79
N GLU A 256 -4.47 -2.30 24.15
CA GLU A 256 -5.88 -1.94 24.01
C GLU A 256 -6.57 -2.64 22.82
N ILE A 257 -5.80 -3.30 21.95
CA ILE A 257 -6.34 -3.99 20.78
C ILE A 257 -6.77 -5.41 21.17
N THR A 258 -8.05 -5.71 20.98
CA THR A 258 -8.65 -7.02 21.26
C THR A 258 -8.95 -7.79 19.97
N ASP A 259 -9.33 -9.06 20.12
CA ASP A 259 -9.85 -9.91 19.05
C ASP A 259 -8.93 -10.02 17.82
N ILE A 260 -7.62 -10.04 18.06
CA ILE A 260 -6.64 -10.04 16.98
C ILE A 260 -6.69 -11.36 16.21
N GLN A 261 -6.88 -11.25 14.90
CA GLN A 261 -6.96 -12.38 13.99
C GLN A 261 -6.00 -12.21 12.82
N GLY A 262 -5.29 -13.28 12.47
CA GLY A 262 -4.53 -13.36 11.23
C GLY A 262 -5.41 -13.83 10.08
N LEU A 263 -5.44 -13.08 9.00
CA LEU A 263 -6.08 -13.44 7.75
C LEU A 263 -4.99 -13.73 6.71
N THR A 264 -5.10 -14.87 6.04
CA THR A 264 -4.17 -15.28 5.00
C THR A 264 -4.91 -15.45 3.68
N ARG A 265 -4.42 -14.77 2.63
CA ARG A 265 -4.83 -15.00 1.24
C ARG A 265 -3.72 -15.73 0.52
N GLN A 266 -3.98 -16.94 0.05
CA GLN A 266 -2.96 -17.75 -0.62
C GLN A 266 -3.22 -17.82 -2.13
N LEU A 267 -2.15 -17.71 -2.93
CA LEU A 267 -2.23 -18.06 -4.35
C LEU A 267 -2.43 -19.56 -4.49
N PRO A 268 -3.26 -20.03 -5.42
CA PRO A 268 -3.33 -21.45 -5.73
C PRO A 268 -1.93 -21.96 -6.13
N PRO A 269 -1.58 -23.21 -5.78
CA PRO A 269 -0.32 -23.78 -6.22
C PRO A 269 -0.27 -23.75 -7.76
N PRO A 270 0.92 -23.53 -8.37
CA PRO A 270 1.06 -23.55 -9.81
C PRO A 270 0.56 -24.88 -10.35
N THR A 271 -0.41 -24.84 -11.26
CA THR A 271 -0.92 -26.02 -11.94
C THR A 271 0.20 -26.54 -12.84
N ASN A 272 0.66 -27.78 -12.61
CA ASN A 272 1.56 -28.44 -13.56
C ASN A 272 0.79 -28.59 -14.89
N ALA A 273 1.22 -27.85 -15.91
CA ALA A 273 0.79 -28.06 -17.29
C ALA A 273 1.58 -29.22 -17.91
#